data_AF-A0A0C9TUH0-F1
#
_entry.id   AF-A0A0C9TUH0-F1
#
_cell.length_a   1.000
_cell.length_b   1.000
_cell.length_c   1.000
_cell.angle_alpha   90.00
_cell.angle_beta   90.00
_cell.angle_gamma   90.00
#
_symmetry.space_group_name_H-M   'P 1'
#
loop_
_entity.id
_entity.type
_entity.pdbx_description
1 polymer ?
#
loop_
_entity_poly.entity_id
_entity_poly.type
_entity_poly.pdbx_seq_one_letter_code
_entity_poly.pdbx_strand_id
1 'polypeptide(L)' 'TYQLELLKDLVARGVHNVFHASLLRPCWPNDDSRFPGHQLRQIPGFGEEASEWVVDQLLSHSGKGEDAMFEVQWSMGDVT' A
#
# COMPACT_ATOMS: atom_id res chain seq x y z
N THR A 1 0.37 27.31 -16.27
CA THR A 1 0.12 26.21 -15.32
C THR A 1 -1.38 25.94 -15.28
N TYR A 2 -1.79 24.73 -14.92
CA TYR A 2 -3.19 24.32 -14.85
C TYR A 2 -3.41 23.54 -13.56
N GLN A 3 -4.51 23.83 -12.85
CA GLN A 3 -4.83 23.18 -11.58
C GLN A 3 -5.86 22.07 -11.79
N LEU A 4 -5.57 20.88 -11.27
CA LEU A 4 -6.48 19.73 -11.26
C LEU A 4 -6.96 19.44 -9.86
N GLU A 5 -8.18 18.94 -9.72
CA GLU A 5 -8.59 18.31 -8.48
C GLU A 5 -7.94 16.92 -8.41
N LEU A 6 -7.19 16.67 -7.34
CA LEU A 6 -6.51 15.39 -7.11
C LEU A 6 -7.26 14.57 -6.08
N LEU A 7 -7.16 13.24 -6.21
CA LEU A 7 -7.58 12.31 -5.15
C LEU A 7 -6.80 12.59 -3.87
N LYS A 8 -7.46 12.42 -2.72
CA LYS A 8 -6.87 12.69 -1.39
C LYS A 8 -5.55 11.94 -1.17
N ASP A 9 -5.48 10.69 -1.62
CA ASP A 9 -4.28 9.86 -1.46
C ASP A 9 -3.07 10.39 -2.23
N LEU A 10 -3.29 11.07 -3.37
CA LEU A 10 -2.22 11.72 -4.13
C LEU A 10 -1.71 12.98 -3.41
N VAL A 11 -2.63 13.75 -2.84
CA VAL A 11 -2.28 14.94 -2.04
C VAL A 11 -1.52 14.53 -0.77
N ALA A 12 -1.95 13.47 -0.09
CA ALA A 12 -1.29 12.94 1.10
C ALA A 12 0.17 12.51 0.84
N ARG A 13 0.49 12.13 -0.40
CA ARG A 13 1.85 11.77 -0.84
C ARG A 13 2.67 12.96 -1.33
N GLY A 14 2.13 14.18 -1.25
CA GLY A 14 2.81 15.39 -1.68
C GLY A 14 2.75 15.66 -3.19
N VAL A 15 1.83 15.02 -3.93
CA VAL A 15 1.64 15.35 -5.35
C VAL A 15 1.00 16.73 -5.47
N HIS A 16 1.69 17.65 -6.16
CA HIS A 16 1.16 18.98 -6.42
C HIS A 16 0.02 18.94 -7.42
N ASN A 17 -1.03 19.71 -7.16
CA ASN A 17 -2.20 19.80 -8.01
C ASN A 17 -2.03 20.74 -9.21
N VAL A 18 -0.82 21.24 -9.45
CA VAL A 18 -0.49 22.22 -10.49
C VAL A 18 0.42 21.56 -11.52
N PHE A 19 -0.01 21.57 -12.78
CA PHE A 19 0.71 20.94 -13.89
C PHE A 19 1.02 21.92 -15.01
N HIS A 20 1.98 21.56 -15.86
CA HIS A 20 2.22 22.27 -17.10
C HIS A 20 1.11 21.93 -18.11
N ALA A 21 0.35 22.93 -18.55
CA ALA A 21 -0.84 22.72 -19.39
C ALA A 21 -0.54 21.95 -20.69
N SER A 22 0.64 22.16 -21.30
CA SER A 22 1.02 21.45 -22.54
C SER A 22 1.38 19.97 -22.35
N LEU A 23 1.54 19.50 -21.11
CA LEU A 23 1.85 18.11 -20.80
C LEU A 23 0.60 17.31 -20.42
N LEU A 24 -0.54 17.99 -20.24
CA LEU A 24 -1.81 17.32 -19.94
C LEU A 24 -2.27 16.50 -21.14
N ARG A 25 -2.79 15.31 -20.86
CA ARG A 25 -3.35 14.38 -21.85
C ARG A 25 -4.76 13.98 -21.44
N PRO A 26 -5.67 13.71 -22.40
CA PRO A 26 -6.98 13.14 -22.09
C PRO A 26 -6.84 11.85 -21.27
N CYS A 27 -7.71 11.68 -20.27
CA CYS A 27 -7.81 10.44 -19.53
C CYS A 27 -8.76 9.49 -20.28
N TRP A 28 -8.31 8.27 -20.58
CA TRP A 28 -9.16 7.22 -21.11
C TRP A 28 -9.52 6.24 -19.99
N PRO A 29 -10.79 5.87 -19.84
CA PRO A 29 -11.20 4.90 -18.83
C PRO A 29 -10.54 3.54 -19.11
N ASN A 30 -10.18 2.85 -18.04
CA ASN A 30 -9.64 1.50 -18.11
C ASN A 30 -10.70 0.52 -18.65
N ASP A 31 -10.25 -0.49 -19.38
CA ASP A 31 -11.10 -1.62 -19.77
C ASP A 31 -10.91 -2.75 -18.76
N ASP A 32 -11.82 -2.83 -17.79
CA ASP A 32 -11.73 -3.79 -16.68
C ASP A 32 -11.82 -5.25 -17.14
N SER A 33 -12.35 -5.52 -18.34
CA SER A 33 -12.38 -6.88 -18.90
C SER A 33 -10.99 -7.36 -19.35
N ARG A 34 -10.16 -6.43 -19.82
CA ARG A 34 -8.79 -6.70 -20.29
C ARG A 34 -7.76 -6.47 -19.19
N PHE A 35 -8.04 -5.54 -18.27
CA PHE A 35 -7.13 -5.13 -17.20
C PHE A 35 -7.87 -5.10 -15.85
N PRO A 36 -8.24 -6.28 -15.31
CA PRO A 36 -8.83 -6.36 -13.98
C PRO A 36 -7.80 -5.95 -12.92
N GLY A 37 -8.27 -5.40 -11.80
CA GLY A 37 -7.39 -5.09 -10.66
C GLY A 37 -6.69 -3.73 -10.72
N HIS A 38 -7.16 -2.81 -11.55
CA HIS A 38 -6.53 -1.50 -11.76
C HIS A 38 -7.05 -0.38 -10.83
N GLN A 39 -7.75 -0.73 -9.75
CA GLN A 39 -8.19 0.26 -8.77
C GLN A 39 -6.98 0.84 -8.03
N LEU A 40 -7.04 2.11 -7.65
CA LEU A 40 -5.91 2.79 -6.99
C LEU A 40 -5.39 1.99 -5.78
N ARG A 41 -6.30 1.39 -5.00
CA ARG A 41 -5.95 0.59 -3.82
C ARG A 41 -5.25 -0.74 -4.12
N GLN A 42 -5.33 -1.22 -5.35
CA GLN A 42 -4.72 -2.49 -5.77
C GLN A 42 -3.32 -2.26 -6.38
N ILE A 43 -2.98 -1.01 -6.68
CA ILE A 43 -1.66 -0.66 -7.20
C ILE A 43 -0.66 -0.71 -6.02
N PRO A 44 0.45 -1.48 -6.13
CA PRO A 44 1.45 -1.55 -5.08
C PRO A 44 1.94 -0.17 -4.66
N GLY A 45 1.95 0.04 -3.35
CA GLY A 45 2.28 1.32 -2.76
C GLY A 45 1.13 2.31 -2.74
N PHE A 46 0.01 2.13 -3.46
CA PHE A 46 -1.18 3.02 -3.46
C PHE A 46 -2.41 2.47 -2.72
N GLY A 47 -2.43 1.19 -2.37
CA GLY A 47 -3.37 0.72 -1.36
C GLY A 47 -2.85 -0.39 -0.47
N GLU A 48 -3.58 -0.40 0.65
CA GLU A 48 -3.37 -1.09 1.91
C GLU A 48 -1.94 -1.00 2.45
N GLU A 49 -1.83 -0.50 3.68
CA GLU A 49 -0.69 -0.81 4.54
C GLU A 49 -0.50 -2.32 4.41
N ALA A 50 0.62 -2.73 3.78
CA ALA A 50 0.88 -4.12 3.42
C ALA A 50 0.51 -4.95 4.63
N SER A 51 -0.57 -5.74 4.56
CA SER A 51 -1.28 -6.29 5.72
C SER A 51 -0.27 -6.65 6.80
N GLU A 52 -0.04 -5.70 7.72
CA GLU A 52 1.02 -5.86 8.69
C GLU A 52 0.49 -6.97 9.57
N TRP A 53 1.14 -8.13 9.51
CA TRP A 53 0.68 -9.31 10.21
C TRP A 53 0.55 -8.95 11.68
N VAL A 54 -0.69 -8.87 12.15
CA VAL A 54 -0.96 -8.49 13.53
C VAL A 54 -0.48 -9.64 14.40
N VAL A 55 0.51 -9.36 15.23
CA VAL A 55 0.97 -10.27 16.27
C VAL A 55 0.00 -10.18 17.43
N ASP A 56 -0.53 -11.33 17.86
CA ASP A 56 -1.39 -11.40 19.05
C ASP A 56 -0.52 -11.46 20.32
N GLN A 57 0.41 -12.42 20.38
CA GLN A 57 1.31 -12.58 21.51
C GLN A 57 2.60 -13.31 21.11
N LEU A 58 3.67 -13.04 21.87
CA LEU A 58 4.92 -13.79 21.81
C LEU A 58 4.88 -14.93 22.84
N LEU A 59 4.98 -16.17 22.38
CA LEU A 59 4.83 -17.37 23.22
C LEU A 59 6.15 -17.74 23.90
N SER A 60 7.25 -17.70 23.14
CA SER A 60 8.56 -18.08 23.66
C SER A 60 9.69 -17.41 22.87
N HIS A 61 10.89 -17.46 23.43
CA HIS A 61 12.11 -17.06 22.72
C HIS A 61 13.26 -18.01 23.07
N SER A 62 14.20 -18.15 22.14
CA SER A 62 15.43 -18.92 22.33
C SER A 62 16.60 -18.23 21.62
N GLY A 63 17.84 -18.61 21.97
CA GLY A 63 19.03 -17.96 21.43
C GLY A 63 19.34 -16.58 22.03
N LYS A 64 20.37 -15.92 21.50
CA LYS A 64 20.81 -14.57 21.91
C LYS A 64 21.48 -13.86 20.73
N GLY A 65 21.40 -12.53 20.70
CA GLY A 65 22.03 -11.72 19.66
C GLY A 65 21.37 -11.96 18.30
N GLU A 66 22.18 -12.18 17.27
CA GLU A 66 21.71 -12.42 15.89
C GLU A 66 21.02 -13.79 15.73
N ASP A 67 21.26 -14.73 16.66
CA ASP A 67 20.66 -16.07 16.66
C ASP A 67 19.37 -16.15 17.49
N ALA A 68 18.81 -15.00 17.90
CA ALA A 68 17.58 -14.97 18.67
C ALA A 68 16.38 -15.36 17.80
N MET A 69 15.63 -16.37 18.23
CA MET A 69 14.41 -16.85 17.59
C MET A 69 13.23 -16.64 18.52
N PHE A 70 12.08 -16.27 17.95
CA PHE A 70 10.84 -16.01 18.66
C PHE A 70 9.73 -16.88 18.12
N GLU A 71 8.95 -17.45 19.02
CA GLU A 71 7.71 -18.14 18.69
C GLU A 71 6.57 -17.14 18.83
N VAL A 72 5.87 -16.89 17.73
CA VAL A 72 4.89 -15.82 17.59
C VAL A 72 3.52 -16.42 17.30
N GLN A 73 2.52 -16.01 18.07
CA GLN A 73 1.11 -16.26 17.76
C GLN A 73 0.55 -15.09 16.95
N TRP A 74 0.04 -15.39 15.77
CA TRP A 74 -0.61 -14.41 14.89
C TRP A 74 -2.08 -14.23 15.28
N SER A 75 -2.66 -13.07 14.98
CA SER A 75 -4.08 -12.81 15.29
C SER A 75 -5.07 -13.74 14.58
N MET A 76 -4.65 -14.45 13.53
CA MET A 76 -5.44 -15.50 12.88
C MET A 76 -5.34 -16.88 13.58
N GLY A 77 -4.52 -17.00 14.63
CA GLY A 77 -4.35 -18.21 15.42
C GLY A 77 -3.20 -19.12 14.98
N ASP A 78 -2.57 -18.84 13.83
CA ASP A 78 -1.35 -19.53 13.40
C ASP A 78 -0.20 -19.23 14.37
N VAL A 79 0.73 -20.20 14.52
CA VAL A 79 1.93 -20.08 15.35
C VAL A 79 3.16 -20.37 14.49
N THR A 80 4.15 -19.49 14.52
CA THR A 80 5.44 -19.64 13.79
C THR A 80 6.63 -19.31 14.66
#